data_AF-A0A1K2FRD1-F1
#
_entry.id   AF-A0A1K2FRD1-F1
#
_cell.length_a   1.000
_cell.length_b   1.000
_cell.length_c   1.000
_cell.angle_alpha   90.00
_cell.angle_beta   90.00
_cell.angle_gamma   90.00
#
_symmetry.space_group_name_H-M   'P 1'
#
loop_
_entity.id
_entity.type
_entity.pdbx_description
1 polymer ?
#
loop_
_entity_poly.entity_id
_entity_poly.type
_entity_poly.pdbx_seq_one_letter_code
_entity_poly.pdbx_strand_id
1 'polypeptide(L)'
;MGLRTGPDEELSAWASAALTAAGELGYPEVDMGTPGSPGHGRPLLNAVDGLRFNAAFAYLDPATRARPNLTILDHALVDRLVVRRGRVRGAQVVVEGERTTLVARTYVLACGTYGSPAVLLRSGIGPAAHLKEIGVRCETDLPGVGANLSDQPGVFVPLSPTPELNARLAAKEARGELYVSRMLVRAASEYCPDGAWDLHLLPTAGPPLFGKLPPGRYEAGISAFLMKPVSRGQVRLRSADPLEPPVIDPRFPTDPEGRDVAVLRSGLRKVADLAAALRPLAAPTDATPAHTLSDADLRGRVGTYWHPVGTCAVGPADDPQAVVDGQGAVHGVPNLRIADASVLPTVSAANTQLPVLAVAGMLADALPA
;
A
#
# COMPACT_ATOMS: atom_id res chain seq x y z
N MET A 1 13.50 -10.15 -9.37
CA MET A 1 12.13 -10.50 -8.91
C MET A 1 11.63 -11.70 -9.68
N GLY A 2 10.84 -12.58 -9.05
CA GLY A 2 10.20 -13.72 -9.72
C GLY A 2 8.82 -13.34 -10.27
N LEU A 3 8.75 -12.34 -11.16
CA LEU A 3 7.50 -11.93 -11.78
C LEU A 3 7.13 -12.91 -12.89
N ARG A 4 5.88 -13.41 -12.86
CA ARG A 4 5.35 -14.28 -13.91
C ARG A 4 3.87 -14.03 -14.16
N THR A 5 3.40 -14.40 -15.34
CA THR A 5 1.98 -14.59 -15.58
C THR A 5 1.52 -15.89 -14.90
N GLY A 6 0.27 -15.88 -14.44
CA GLY A 6 -0.35 -17.06 -13.83
C GLY A 6 -1.03 -17.91 -14.91
N PRO A 7 -0.74 -19.22 -15.00
CA PRO A 7 -1.42 -20.10 -15.95
C PRO A 7 -2.88 -20.33 -15.52
N ASP A 8 -3.69 -20.81 -16.46
CA ASP A 8 -5.15 -20.95 -16.32
C ASP A 8 -5.53 -21.91 -15.18
N GLU A 9 -4.78 -22.99 -14.99
CA GLU A 9 -5.01 -23.97 -13.91
C GLU A 9 -4.90 -23.37 -12.51
N GLU A 10 -4.16 -22.27 -12.37
CA GLU A 10 -4.03 -21.58 -11.10
C GLU A 10 -5.22 -20.66 -10.79
N LEU A 11 -6.12 -20.39 -11.74
CA LEU A 11 -7.35 -19.62 -11.49
C LEU A 11 -8.31 -20.40 -10.58
N SER A 12 -8.99 -19.68 -9.70
CA SER A 12 -10.15 -20.22 -8.99
C SER A 12 -11.40 -20.16 -9.86
N ALA A 13 -12.42 -20.93 -9.48
CA ALA A 13 -13.76 -20.83 -10.05
C ALA A 13 -14.27 -19.39 -10.12
N TRP A 14 -14.02 -18.64 -9.05
CA TRP A 14 -14.37 -17.23 -8.91
C TRP A 14 -13.61 -16.35 -9.90
N ALA A 15 -12.28 -16.46 -9.93
CA ALA A 15 -11.44 -15.63 -10.80
C ALA A 15 -11.72 -15.88 -12.29
N SER A 16 -11.94 -17.15 -12.67
CA SER A 16 -12.29 -17.52 -14.04
C SER A 16 -13.65 -16.94 -14.45
N ALA A 17 -14.69 -17.10 -13.62
CA ALA A 17 -16.00 -16.52 -13.91
C ALA A 17 -15.98 -14.99 -13.95
N ALA A 18 -15.17 -14.35 -13.09
CA ALA A 18 -15.06 -12.91 -13.05
C ALA A 18 -14.32 -12.33 -14.26
N LEU A 19 -13.34 -13.04 -14.82
CA LEU A 19 -12.74 -12.70 -16.11
C LEU A 19 -13.78 -12.77 -17.23
N THR A 20 -14.52 -13.88 -17.34
CA THR A 20 -15.58 -14.03 -18.36
C THR A 20 -16.62 -12.92 -18.24
N ALA A 21 -17.12 -12.67 -17.03
CA ALA A 21 -18.13 -11.64 -16.77
C ALA A 21 -17.62 -10.23 -17.14
N ALA A 22 -16.36 -9.91 -16.87
CA ALA A 22 -15.78 -8.63 -17.29
C ALA A 22 -15.73 -8.50 -18.83
N GLY A 23 -15.36 -9.56 -19.54
CA GLY A 23 -15.40 -9.58 -21.00
C GLY A 23 -16.82 -9.37 -21.57
N GLU A 24 -17.82 -10.06 -21.01
CA GLU A 24 -19.23 -9.92 -21.40
C GLU A 24 -19.81 -8.51 -21.12
N LEU A 25 -19.30 -7.85 -20.08
CA LEU A 25 -19.62 -6.45 -19.75
C LEU A 25 -18.85 -5.43 -20.61
N GLY A 26 -18.05 -5.88 -21.58
CA GLY A 26 -17.37 -5.03 -22.55
C GLY A 26 -16.01 -4.51 -22.13
N TYR A 27 -15.40 -5.04 -21.06
CA TYR A 27 -14.00 -4.74 -20.75
C TYR A 27 -13.09 -5.56 -21.69
N PRO A 28 -12.25 -4.94 -22.54
CA PRO A 28 -11.34 -5.70 -23.40
C PRO A 28 -10.29 -6.43 -22.57
N GLU A 29 -9.76 -7.55 -23.09
CA GLU A 29 -8.62 -8.23 -22.47
C GLU A 29 -7.34 -7.40 -22.69
N VAL A 30 -6.56 -7.20 -21.63
CA VAL A 30 -5.33 -6.41 -21.67
C VAL A 30 -4.21 -7.07 -20.87
N ASP A 31 -2.96 -6.80 -21.27
CA ASP A 31 -1.78 -7.21 -20.49
C ASP A 31 -1.62 -6.32 -19.25
N MET A 32 -1.95 -6.88 -18.09
CA MET A 32 -1.85 -6.20 -16.80
C MET A 32 -0.41 -5.95 -16.33
N GLY A 33 0.60 -6.54 -16.99
CA GLY A 33 2.01 -6.25 -16.75
C GLY A 33 2.50 -4.97 -17.43
N THR A 34 1.73 -4.41 -18.35
CA THR A 34 2.11 -3.19 -19.08
C THR A 34 1.35 -1.95 -18.58
N PRO A 35 1.96 -0.75 -18.69
CA PRO A 35 1.21 0.50 -18.67
C PRO A 35 0.22 0.47 -19.85
N GLY A 36 -1.05 0.79 -19.64
CA GLY A 36 -2.00 0.69 -20.73
C GLY A 36 -3.44 1.02 -20.40
N SER A 37 -4.30 0.76 -21.39
CA SER A 37 -5.71 1.10 -21.47
C SER A 37 -6.58 0.43 -20.40
N PRO A 38 -7.81 0.94 -20.18
CA PRO A 38 -8.86 0.23 -19.45
C PRO A 38 -9.09 -1.18 -20.03
N GLY A 39 -9.43 -2.13 -19.16
CA GLY A 39 -9.64 -3.52 -19.56
C GLY A 39 -9.58 -4.47 -18.37
N HIS A 40 -9.65 -5.76 -18.65
CA HIS A 40 -9.55 -6.83 -17.66
C HIS A 40 -8.43 -7.80 -18.03
N GLY A 41 -7.94 -8.53 -17.05
CA GLY A 41 -6.82 -9.43 -17.26
C GLY A 41 -6.20 -9.89 -15.95
N ARG A 42 -5.03 -10.53 -16.06
CA ARG A 42 -4.37 -11.22 -14.97
C ARG A 42 -3.14 -10.44 -14.51
N PRO A 43 -3.13 -9.84 -13.31
CA PRO A 43 -1.94 -9.15 -12.82
C PRO A 43 -0.76 -10.09 -12.67
N LEU A 44 0.45 -9.56 -12.83
CA LEU A 44 1.69 -10.32 -12.60
C LEU A 44 1.75 -10.83 -11.16
N LEU A 45 2.25 -12.05 -11.02
CA LEU A 45 2.43 -12.70 -9.73
C LEU A 45 3.89 -12.63 -9.33
N ASN A 46 4.12 -12.32 -8.06
CA ASN A 46 5.43 -12.33 -7.46
C ASN A 46 5.59 -13.58 -6.58
N ALA A 47 5.69 -14.74 -7.25
CA ALA A 47 5.79 -16.03 -6.61
C ALA A 47 6.64 -17.00 -7.44
N VAL A 48 7.51 -17.75 -6.75
CA VAL A 48 8.37 -18.80 -7.29
C VAL A 48 8.02 -20.09 -6.55
N ASP A 49 7.74 -21.17 -7.28
CA ASP A 49 7.36 -22.48 -6.73
C ASP A 49 6.19 -22.42 -5.71
N GLY A 50 5.19 -21.58 -6.01
CA GLY A 50 4.01 -21.39 -5.15
C GLY A 50 4.26 -20.54 -3.90
N LEU A 51 5.50 -20.10 -3.65
CA LEU A 51 5.86 -19.26 -2.52
C LEU A 51 6.00 -17.79 -2.93
N ARG A 52 5.50 -16.89 -2.07
CA ARG A 52 5.70 -15.44 -2.24
C ARG A 52 7.19 -15.12 -2.30
N PHE A 53 7.62 -14.43 -3.36
CA PHE A 53 9.02 -14.03 -3.53
C PHE A 53 9.27 -12.58 -3.08
N ASN A 54 9.52 -12.37 -1.79
CA ASN A 54 9.67 -11.02 -1.22
C ASN A 54 11.06 -10.39 -1.48
N ALA A 55 11.21 -9.10 -1.14
CA ALA A 55 12.47 -8.38 -1.32
C ALA A 55 13.64 -8.96 -0.49
N ALA A 56 13.38 -9.55 0.68
CA ALA A 56 14.43 -10.18 1.46
C ALA A 56 14.98 -11.45 0.78
N PHE A 57 14.15 -12.22 0.08
CA PHE A 57 14.64 -13.34 -0.73
C PHE A 57 15.39 -12.87 -1.98
N ALA A 58 14.97 -11.75 -2.56
CA ALA A 58 15.60 -11.20 -3.75
C ALA A 58 16.98 -10.55 -3.49
N TYR A 59 17.11 -9.79 -2.41
CA TYR A 59 18.28 -8.93 -2.15
C TYR A 59 19.13 -9.35 -0.95
N LEU A 60 18.59 -10.18 -0.05
CA LEU A 60 19.33 -10.77 1.05
C LEU A 60 19.37 -12.29 0.85
N ASP A 61 19.81 -12.77 -0.30
CA ASP A 61 19.98 -14.22 -0.50
C ASP A 61 21.09 -14.81 0.41
N PRO A 62 21.25 -16.14 0.49
CA PRO A 62 22.29 -16.75 1.35
C PRO A 62 23.70 -16.22 1.08
N ALA A 63 24.05 -15.97 -0.19
CA ALA A 63 25.35 -15.43 -0.56
C ALA A 63 25.56 -14.00 -0.05
N THR A 64 24.53 -13.15 -0.13
CA THR A 64 24.56 -11.78 0.37
C THR A 64 24.63 -11.75 1.89
N ARG A 65 23.87 -12.61 2.58
CA ARG A 65 23.92 -12.75 4.05
C ARG A 65 25.27 -13.21 4.57
N ALA A 66 26.01 -13.99 3.78
CA ALA A 66 27.34 -14.48 4.15
C ALA A 66 28.47 -13.45 3.96
N ARG A 67 28.18 -12.26 3.42
CA ARG A 67 29.21 -11.23 3.18
C ARG A 67 29.77 -10.71 4.52
N PRO A 68 31.10 -10.66 4.70
CA PRO A 68 31.72 -10.30 5.99
C PRO A 68 31.53 -8.82 6.36
N ASN A 69 31.14 -7.98 5.40
CA ASN A 69 30.86 -6.56 5.59
C ASN A 69 29.37 -6.25 5.77
N LEU A 70 28.52 -7.27 5.96
CA LEU A 70 27.10 -7.11 6.25
C LEU A 70 26.79 -7.62 7.65
N THR A 71 26.16 -6.78 8.46
CA THR A 71 25.59 -7.18 9.76
C THR A 71 24.09 -6.96 9.71
N ILE A 72 23.33 -7.99 10.04
CA ILE A 72 21.87 -7.94 10.13
C ILE A 72 21.51 -8.08 11.61
N LEU A 73 20.79 -7.10 12.12
CA LEU A 73 20.18 -7.13 13.45
C LEU A 73 18.68 -7.30 13.26
N ASP A 74 18.13 -8.45 13.62
CA ASP A 74 16.70 -8.67 13.71
C ASP A 74 16.18 -8.35 15.12
N HIS A 75 14.86 -8.28 15.26
CA HIS A 75 14.20 -7.88 16.51
C HIS A 75 14.76 -6.59 17.13
N ALA A 76 15.27 -5.69 16.28
CA ALA A 76 15.88 -4.43 16.65
C ALA A 76 14.93 -3.26 16.33
N LEU A 77 14.40 -2.60 17.36
CA LEU A 77 13.55 -1.42 17.19
C LEU A 77 14.43 -0.17 17.05
N VAL A 78 14.33 0.52 15.92
CA VAL A 78 14.90 1.86 15.77
C VAL A 78 14.00 2.86 16.49
N ASP A 79 14.46 3.38 17.63
CA ASP A 79 13.74 4.40 18.39
C ASP A 79 13.86 5.75 17.67
N ARG A 80 15.05 6.33 17.64
CA ARG A 80 15.30 7.65 17.06
C ARG A 80 16.74 7.82 16.62
N LEU A 81 16.98 8.89 15.88
CA LEU A 81 18.30 9.37 15.49
C LEU A 81 18.74 10.47 16.47
N VAL A 82 20.02 10.45 16.83
CA VAL A 82 20.65 11.52 17.62
C VAL A 82 21.15 12.58 16.66
N VAL A 83 20.42 13.68 16.52
CA VAL A 83 20.77 14.79 15.62
C VAL A 83 21.47 15.90 16.42
N ARG A 84 22.56 16.44 15.87
CA ARG A 84 23.24 17.63 16.42
C ARG A 84 23.77 18.50 15.30
N ARG A 85 23.34 19.77 15.27
CA ARG A 85 23.75 20.78 14.26
C ARG A 85 23.52 20.26 12.83
N GLY A 86 22.30 19.79 12.54
CA GLY A 86 21.91 19.29 11.22
C GLY A 86 22.62 18.00 10.78
N ARG A 87 23.15 17.19 11.71
CA ARG A 87 23.82 15.93 11.36
C ARG A 87 23.48 14.83 12.33
N VAL A 88 23.18 13.64 11.81
CA VAL A 88 22.98 12.42 12.62
C VAL A 88 24.33 11.95 13.17
N ARG A 89 24.37 11.64 14.47
CA ARG A 89 25.54 11.18 15.22
C ARG A 89 25.43 9.74 15.71
N GLY A 90 24.22 9.19 15.70
CA GLY A 90 23.92 7.86 16.19
C GLY A 90 22.47 7.50 15.88
N ALA A 91 22.18 6.21 15.71
CA ALA A 91 20.83 5.67 15.77
C ALA A 91 20.65 4.97 17.12
N GLN A 92 19.70 5.42 17.93
CA GLN A 92 19.31 4.72 19.15
C GLN A 92 18.40 3.57 18.77
N VAL A 93 18.83 2.36 19.13
CA VAL A 93 18.12 1.12 18.83
C VAL A 93 17.91 0.34 20.12
N VAL A 94 16.81 -0.40 20.20
CA VAL A 94 16.54 -1.37 21.26
C VAL A 94 16.74 -2.75 20.66
N VAL A 95 17.71 -3.50 21.18
CA VAL A 95 18.03 -4.87 20.75
C VAL A 95 17.95 -5.75 21.99
N GLU A 96 17.10 -6.77 21.97
CA GLU A 96 16.88 -7.66 23.12
C GLU A 96 16.50 -6.90 24.41
N GLY A 97 15.82 -5.76 24.29
CA GLY A 97 15.42 -4.90 25.41
C GLY A 97 16.50 -3.89 25.85
N GLU A 98 17.73 -4.03 25.39
CA GLU A 98 18.85 -3.14 25.71
C GLU A 98 18.95 -1.99 24.71
N ARG A 99 19.14 -0.76 25.23
CA ARG A 99 19.33 0.43 24.41
C ARG A 99 20.80 0.58 24.02
N THR A 100 21.09 0.55 22.73
CA THR A 100 22.42 0.82 22.18
C THR A 100 22.39 1.93 21.13
N THR A 101 23.55 2.54 20.87
CA THR A 101 23.71 3.59 19.85
C THR A 101 24.62 3.10 18.73
N LEU A 102 24.08 2.99 17.52
CA LEU A 102 24.84 2.62 16.33
C LEU A 102 25.37 3.86 15.62
N VAL A 103 26.68 3.90 15.36
CA VAL A 103 27.36 5.03 14.71
C VAL A 103 27.72 4.66 13.28
N ALA A 104 27.42 5.55 12.33
CA ALA A 104 27.70 5.35 10.91
C ALA A 104 28.06 6.67 10.22
N ARG A 105 28.66 6.57 9.02
CA ARG A 105 28.90 7.73 8.14
C ARG A 105 27.58 8.25 7.55
N THR A 106 26.71 7.34 7.14
CA THR A 106 25.46 7.56 6.43
C THR A 106 24.36 6.74 7.08
N TYR A 107 23.17 7.33 7.21
CA TYR A 107 21.97 6.68 7.73
C TYR A 107 20.90 6.66 6.63
N VAL A 108 20.22 5.52 6.48
CA VAL A 108 19.12 5.36 5.53
C VAL A 108 17.91 4.83 6.27
N LEU A 109 16.79 5.54 6.23
CA LEU A 109 15.50 5.06 6.71
C LEU A 109 14.79 4.32 5.58
N ALA A 110 14.38 3.09 5.86
CA ALA A 110 13.52 2.29 4.99
C ALA A 110 12.40 1.65 5.84
N CYS A 111 11.82 2.46 6.73
CA CYS A 111 10.83 2.03 7.73
C CYS A 111 9.39 2.14 7.21
N GLY A 112 9.22 2.44 5.91
CA GLY A 112 7.93 2.56 5.24
C GLY A 112 7.19 3.85 5.57
N THR A 113 6.06 4.04 4.90
CA THR A 113 5.24 5.27 4.98
C THR A 113 4.81 5.65 6.40
N TYR A 114 4.65 4.68 7.30
CA TYR A 114 4.29 4.98 8.68
C TYR A 114 5.51 5.10 9.60
N GLY A 115 6.53 4.24 9.40
CA GLY A 115 7.67 4.16 10.31
C GLY A 115 8.72 5.24 10.08
N SER A 116 9.01 5.58 8.83
CA SER A 116 10.03 6.60 8.50
C SER A 116 9.69 7.98 9.07
N PRO A 117 8.48 8.55 8.89
CA PRO A 117 8.13 9.80 9.57
C PRO A 117 8.11 9.64 11.09
N ALA A 118 7.69 8.50 11.65
CA ALA A 118 7.70 8.30 13.10
C ALA A 118 9.11 8.38 13.71
N VAL A 119 10.12 7.78 13.05
CA VAL A 119 11.52 7.89 13.46
C VAL A 119 11.99 9.34 13.36
N LEU A 120 11.70 10.05 12.25
CA LEU A 120 12.07 11.46 12.10
C LEU A 120 11.47 12.35 13.20
N LEU A 121 10.17 12.18 13.47
CA LEU A 121 9.46 12.94 14.49
C LEU A 121 10.06 12.72 15.89
N ARG A 122 10.37 11.47 16.29
CA ARG A 122 11.07 11.20 17.57
C ARG A 122 12.52 11.71 17.60
N SER A 123 13.11 11.94 16.42
CA SER A 123 14.47 12.47 16.25
C SER A 123 14.54 14.00 16.29
N GLY A 124 13.40 14.69 16.41
CA GLY A 124 13.33 16.15 16.36
C GLY A 124 13.38 16.72 14.94
N ILE A 125 13.08 15.90 13.92
CA ILE A 125 12.98 16.32 12.52
C ILE A 125 11.50 16.27 12.12
N GLY A 126 10.87 17.42 11.94
CA GLY A 126 9.45 17.50 11.60
C GLY A 126 8.80 18.83 12.00
N PRO A 127 7.46 18.94 12.00
CA PRO A 127 6.76 20.19 12.29
C PRO A 127 7.03 20.65 13.75
N ALA A 128 7.67 21.80 13.92
CA ALA A 128 8.10 22.29 15.24
C ALA A 128 6.97 22.38 16.28
N ALA A 129 5.76 22.76 15.86
CA ALA A 129 4.59 22.80 16.74
C ALA A 129 4.21 21.41 17.27
N HIS A 130 4.14 20.40 16.38
CA HIS A 130 3.84 19.02 16.77
C HIS A 130 4.94 18.42 17.66
N LEU A 131 6.21 18.66 17.32
CA LEU A 131 7.34 18.22 18.14
C LEU A 131 7.25 18.75 19.58
N LYS A 132 6.88 20.03 19.73
CA LYS A 132 6.65 20.65 21.04
C LYS A 132 5.50 19.99 21.80
N GLU A 133 4.39 19.66 21.13
CA GLU A 133 3.23 18.98 21.73
C GLU A 133 3.62 17.63 22.36
N ILE A 134 4.50 16.87 21.72
CA ILE A 134 4.96 15.55 22.20
C ILE A 134 6.23 15.61 23.06
N GLY A 135 6.69 16.81 23.43
CA GLY A 135 7.86 17.00 24.28
C GLY A 135 9.21 16.70 23.62
N VAL A 136 9.29 16.73 22.28
CA VAL A 136 10.52 16.54 21.51
C VAL A 136 11.10 17.88 21.10
N ARG A 137 12.41 18.08 21.32
CA ARG A 137 13.12 19.26 20.86
C ARG A 137 13.19 19.26 19.33
N CYS A 138 12.80 20.37 18.70
CA CYS A 138 12.98 20.57 17.26
C CYS A 138 14.46 20.81 16.94
N GLU A 139 15.06 19.92 16.16
CA GLU A 139 16.41 20.03 15.59
C GLU A 139 16.37 20.51 14.14
N THR A 140 15.32 20.16 13.40
CA THR A 140 15.08 20.63 12.02
C THR A 140 13.57 20.72 11.80
N ASP A 141 13.09 21.94 11.52
CA ASP A 141 11.67 22.18 11.25
C ASP A 141 11.36 21.80 9.80
N LEU A 142 10.77 20.62 9.62
CA LEU A 142 10.35 20.08 8.32
C LEU A 142 8.85 19.76 8.37
N PRO A 143 7.96 20.72 8.08
CA PRO A 143 6.52 20.54 8.28
C PRO A 143 5.90 19.47 7.38
N GLY A 144 6.57 19.07 6.31
CA GLY A 144 6.15 17.94 5.45
C GLY A 144 6.28 16.56 6.10
N VAL A 145 7.06 16.39 7.16
CA VAL A 145 7.25 15.07 7.81
C VAL A 145 5.94 14.60 8.43
N GLY A 146 5.45 13.45 7.96
CA GLY A 146 4.17 12.88 8.36
C GLY A 146 2.95 13.50 7.67
N ALA A 147 3.12 14.55 6.86
CA ALA A 147 2.03 15.12 6.06
C ALA A 147 1.75 14.27 4.80
N ASN A 148 0.88 14.73 3.90
CA ASN A 148 0.70 14.16 2.55
C ASN A 148 0.50 12.63 2.48
N LEU A 149 -0.08 12.00 3.52
CA LEU A 149 -0.37 10.57 3.47
C LEU A 149 -1.38 10.31 2.35
N SER A 150 -1.00 9.52 1.37
CA SER A 150 -1.86 9.09 0.26
C SER A 150 -1.90 7.58 0.22
N ASP A 151 -3.04 7.01 -0.14
CA ASP A 151 -3.24 5.58 -0.38
C ASP A 151 -4.20 5.43 -1.57
N GLN A 152 -4.71 4.25 -1.86
CA GLN A 152 -5.83 4.04 -2.77
C GLN A 152 -7.05 3.64 -1.93
N PRO A 153 -8.00 4.56 -1.67
CA PRO A 153 -9.19 4.23 -0.90
C PRO A 153 -10.13 3.34 -1.71
N GLY A 154 -10.83 2.44 -1.06
CA GLY A 154 -11.82 1.60 -1.71
C GLY A 154 -12.88 1.06 -0.80
N VAL A 155 -13.90 0.47 -1.41
CA VAL A 155 -15.03 -0.14 -0.71
C VAL A 155 -15.14 -1.58 -1.18
N PHE A 156 -15.15 -2.51 -0.22
CA PHE A 156 -15.43 -3.92 -0.46
C PHE A 156 -16.94 -4.15 -0.43
N VAL A 157 -17.48 -4.77 -1.49
CA VAL A 157 -18.87 -5.23 -1.55
C VAL A 157 -18.89 -6.73 -1.26
N PRO A 158 -19.31 -7.14 -0.04
CA PRO A 158 -19.39 -8.55 0.33
C PRO A 158 -20.48 -9.29 -0.45
N LEU A 159 -20.17 -10.53 -0.84
CA LEU A 159 -21.08 -11.46 -1.48
C LEU A 159 -21.05 -12.79 -0.71
N SER A 160 -22.19 -13.45 -0.59
CA SER A 160 -22.32 -14.80 -0.04
C SER A 160 -22.02 -15.84 -1.12
N PRO A 161 -20.95 -16.65 -0.99
CA PRO A 161 -20.68 -17.73 -1.92
C PRO A 161 -21.77 -18.80 -1.89
N THR A 162 -22.10 -19.38 -3.05
CA THR A 162 -22.97 -20.55 -3.12
C THR A 162 -22.30 -21.78 -2.49
N PRO A 163 -23.06 -22.84 -2.13
CA PRO A 163 -22.47 -24.11 -1.71
C PRO A 163 -21.51 -24.69 -2.77
N GLU A 164 -21.82 -24.51 -4.06
CA GLU A 164 -20.96 -24.95 -5.16
C GLU A 164 -19.63 -24.19 -5.17
N LEU A 165 -19.66 -22.86 -5.07
CA LEU A 165 -18.42 -22.06 -5.03
C LEU A 165 -17.57 -22.44 -3.81
N ASN A 166 -18.18 -22.62 -2.64
CA ASN A 166 -17.48 -23.09 -1.44
C ASN A 166 -16.81 -24.46 -1.66
N ALA A 167 -17.51 -25.43 -2.27
CA ALA A 167 -16.93 -26.74 -2.55
C ALA A 167 -15.73 -26.66 -3.51
N ARG A 168 -15.81 -25.81 -4.54
CA ARG A 168 -14.72 -25.60 -5.51
C ARG A 168 -13.51 -24.91 -4.88
N LEU A 169 -13.73 -23.94 -3.99
CA LEU A 169 -12.66 -23.29 -3.23
C LEU A 169 -11.99 -24.26 -2.25
N ALA A 170 -12.78 -25.08 -1.53
CA ALA A 170 -12.25 -26.11 -0.64
C ALA A 170 -11.39 -27.16 -1.36
N ALA A 171 -11.83 -27.61 -2.53
CA ALA A 171 -11.03 -28.52 -3.35
C ALA A 171 -9.70 -27.91 -3.79
N LYS A 172 -9.65 -26.60 -4.06
CA LYS A 172 -8.42 -25.89 -4.43
C LYS A 172 -7.51 -25.64 -3.22
N GLU A 173 -8.08 -25.30 -2.07
CA GLU A 173 -7.36 -25.17 -0.79
C GLU A 173 -6.69 -26.50 -0.40
N ALA A 174 -7.40 -27.62 -0.54
CA ALA A 174 -6.86 -28.95 -0.24
C ALA A 174 -5.63 -29.33 -1.09
N ARG A 175 -5.43 -28.68 -2.25
CA ARG A 175 -4.23 -28.83 -3.10
C ARG A 175 -3.13 -27.81 -2.82
N GLY A 176 -3.35 -26.87 -1.90
CA GLY A 176 -2.39 -25.82 -1.56
C GLY A 176 -2.33 -24.67 -2.57
N GLU A 177 -3.35 -24.49 -3.42
CA GLU A 177 -3.31 -23.59 -4.58
C GLU A 177 -4.12 -22.29 -4.41
N LEU A 178 -4.54 -21.93 -3.20
CA LEU A 178 -5.52 -20.84 -3.03
C LEU A 178 -4.88 -19.45 -3.09
N TYR A 179 -5.27 -18.68 -4.11
CA TYR A 179 -4.96 -17.25 -4.24
C TYR A 179 -6.26 -16.46 -4.14
N VAL A 180 -6.28 -15.46 -3.25
CA VAL A 180 -7.48 -14.65 -2.95
C VAL A 180 -7.96 -13.84 -4.15
N SER A 181 -7.05 -13.38 -5.02
CA SER A 181 -7.37 -12.72 -6.28
C SER A 181 -6.33 -13.02 -7.35
N ARG A 182 -6.79 -13.26 -8.59
CA ARG A 182 -5.94 -13.56 -9.76
C ARG A 182 -6.41 -12.86 -11.04
N MET A 183 -7.28 -11.89 -10.89
CA MET A 183 -7.77 -11.06 -12.00
C MET A 183 -7.96 -9.64 -11.50
N LEU A 184 -7.93 -8.69 -12.42
CA LEU A 184 -8.18 -7.29 -12.15
C LEU A 184 -9.01 -6.68 -13.29
N VAL A 185 -9.86 -5.69 -12.99
CA VAL A 185 -10.40 -4.78 -14.00
C VAL A 185 -9.83 -3.38 -13.76
N ARG A 186 -9.20 -2.80 -14.77
CA ARG A 186 -8.88 -1.37 -14.88
C ARG A 186 -10.09 -0.68 -15.52
N ALA A 187 -10.85 0.07 -14.73
CA ALA A 187 -12.05 0.76 -15.19
C ALA A 187 -11.85 2.28 -15.20
N ALA A 188 -12.59 2.94 -16.09
CA ALA A 188 -12.67 4.39 -16.15
C ALA A 188 -13.98 4.87 -15.52
N SER A 189 -13.90 5.81 -14.59
CA SER A 189 -15.04 6.61 -14.15
C SER A 189 -15.42 7.65 -15.20
N GLU A 190 -16.57 8.31 -15.02
CA GLU A 190 -17.01 9.42 -15.86
C GLU A 190 -16.12 10.68 -15.71
N TYR A 191 -15.21 10.68 -14.74
CA TYR A 191 -14.27 11.78 -14.45
C TYR A 191 -12.85 11.48 -14.95
N CYS A 192 -12.64 10.31 -15.56
CA CYS A 192 -11.36 9.86 -16.06
C CYS A 192 -11.13 10.39 -17.48
N PRO A 193 -9.92 10.88 -17.83
CA PRO A 193 -9.60 11.27 -19.19
C PRO A 193 -9.79 10.12 -20.19
N ASP A 194 -10.14 10.45 -21.43
CA ASP A 194 -10.33 9.46 -22.50
C ASP A 194 -9.08 8.60 -22.69
N GLY A 195 -9.29 7.27 -22.76
CA GLY A 195 -8.21 6.28 -22.90
C GLY A 195 -7.43 5.99 -21.60
N ALA A 196 -7.72 6.69 -20.49
CA ALA A 196 -7.14 6.42 -19.18
C ALA A 196 -8.10 5.63 -18.27
N TRP A 197 -7.64 5.26 -17.08
CA TRP A 197 -8.41 4.61 -16.03
C TRP A 197 -8.03 5.16 -14.65
N ASP A 198 -8.98 5.11 -13.72
CA ASP A 198 -8.84 5.62 -12.36
C ASP A 198 -9.44 4.69 -11.29
N LEU A 199 -9.91 3.51 -11.71
CA LEU A 199 -10.51 2.49 -10.85
C LEU A 199 -9.84 1.13 -11.03
N HIS A 200 -9.62 0.46 -9.91
CA HIS A 200 -9.42 -0.99 -9.86
C HIS A 200 -10.69 -1.65 -9.35
N LEU A 201 -11.25 -2.58 -10.12
CA LEU A 201 -12.27 -3.50 -9.63
C LEU A 201 -11.60 -4.85 -9.37
N LEU A 202 -11.65 -5.30 -8.12
CA LEU A 202 -10.95 -6.48 -7.65
C LEU A 202 -11.94 -7.51 -7.08
N PRO A 203 -12.43 -8.44 -7.91
CA PRO A 203 -13.10 -9.65 -7.44
C PRO A 203 -12.14 -10.52 -6.63
N THR A 204 -12.58 -10.89 -5.43
CA THR A 204 -11.82 -11.74 -4.51
C THR A 204 -12.71 -12.86 -3.98
N ALA A 205 -12.12 -14.04 -3.82
CA ALA A 205 -12.75 -15.12 -3.07
C ALA A 205 -11.69 -16.02 -2.44
N GLY A 206 -11.88 -16.36 -1.17
CA GLY A 206 -10.88 -17.13 -0.42
C GLY A 206 -11.13 -17.09 1.08
N PRO A 207 -10.15 -17.50 1.90
CA PRO A 207 -10.26 -17.44 3.34
C PRO A 207 -10.41 -15.97 3.76
N PRO A 208 -11.07 -15.70 4.88
CA PRO A 208 -11.31 -14.33 5.31
C PRO A 208 -9.97 -13.62 5.57
N LEU A 209 -9.86 -12.36 5.14
CA LEU A 209 -8.67 -11.55 5.44
C LEU A 209 -8.58 -11.22 6.94
N PHE A 210 -9.72 -11.11 7.61
CA PHE A 210 -9.83 -10.83 9.05
C PHE A 210 -10.78 -11.82 9.73
N GLY A 211 -10.43 -12.22 10.95
CA GLY A 211 -11.25 -13.18 11.71
C GLY A 211 -11.08 -14.62 11.21
N LYS A 212 -12.10 -15.45 11.46
CA LYS A 212 -12.10 -16.87 11.10
C LYS A 212 -13.48 -17.28 10.61
N LEU A 213 -13.52 -18.10 9.57
CA LEU A 213 -14.71 -18.81 9.13
C LEU A 213 -14.58 -20.30 9.47
N PRO A 214 -15.70 -21.03 9.61
CA PRO A 214 -15.66 -22.48 9.72
C PRO A 214 -14.94 -23.12 8.52
N PRO A 215 -14.30 -24.30 8.67
CA PRO A 215 -13.69 -25.02 7.56
C PRO A 215 -14.68 -25.22 6.39
N GLY A 216 -14.22 -25.00 5.16
CA GLY A 216 -15.04 -25.09 3.95
C GLY A 216 -16.05 -23.95 3.76
N ARG A 217 -15.85 -22.82 4.46
CA ARG A 217 -16.54 -21.54 4.22
C ARG A 217 -15.53 -20.48 3.84
N TYR A 218 -15.88 -19.67 2.86
CA TYR A 218 -15.03 -18.64 2.29
C TYR A 218 -15.76 -17.31 2.23
N GLU A 219 -15.01 -16.22 2.09
CA GLU A 219 -15.54 -14.92 1.69
C GLU A 219 -15.49 -14.80 0.17
N ALA A 220 -16.48 -14.11 -0.40
CA ALA A 220 -16.40 -13.60 -1.76
C ALA A 220 -16.83 -12.13 -1.76
N GLY A 221 -16.35 -11.39 -2.74
CA GLY A 221 -16.79 -10.02 -2.95
C GLY A 221 -16.00 -9.34 -4.03
N ILE A 222 -16.31 -8.06 -4.22
CA ILE A 222 -15.67 -7.24 -5.24
C ILE A 222 -15.36 -5.89 -4.59
N SER A 223 -14.09 -5.49 -4.66
CA SER A 223 -13.68 -4.15 -4.22
C SER A 223 -13.68 -3.18 -5.38
N ALA A 224 -14.09 -1.93 -5.14
CA ALA A 224 -13.77 -0.80 -6.01
C ALA A 224 -12.74 0.08 -5.30
N PHE A 225 -11.56 0.25 -5.91
CA PHE A 225 -10.50 1.14 -5.41
C PHE A 225 -10.30 2.32 -6.34
N LEU A 226 -10.22 3.51 -5.75
CA LEU A 226 -9.84 4.75 -6.42
C LEU A 226 -8.30 4.83 -6.49
N MET A 227 -7.79 4.94 -7.71
CA MET A 227 -6.36 4.76 -7.99
C MET A 227 -5.54 6.04 -7.85
N LYS A 228 -6.21 7.20 -7.91
CA LYS A 228 -5.60 8.54 -7.81
C LYS A 228 -6.48 9.46 -6.95
N PRO A 229 -6.51 9.27 -5.62
CA PRO A 229 -7.31 10.15 -4.77
C PRO A 229 -6.70 11.55 -4.65
N VAL A 230 -7.58 12.51 -4.41
CA VAL A 230 -7.25 13.90 -4.07
C VAL A 230 -7.05 14.04 -2.56
N SER A 231 -7.81 13.31 -1.75
CA SER A 231 -7.69 13.33 -0.29
C SER A 231 -6.25 13.07 0.17
N ARG A 232 -5.84 13.77 1.23
CA ARG A 232 -4.52 13.61 1.87
C ARG A 232 -4.70 13.47 3.37
N GLY A 233 -4.08 12.46 3.96
CA GLY A 233 -4.03 12.24 5.39
C GLY A 233 -2.74 12.73 6.02
N GLN A 234 -2.47 12.23 7.23
CA GLN A 234 -1.24 12.45 7.96
C GLN A 234 -0.90 11.29 8.91
N VAL A 235 0.37 11.24 9.30
CA VAL A 235 0.93 10.42 10.38
C VAL A 235 1.49 11.35 11.44
N ARG A 236 0.98 11.24 12.68
CA ARG A 236 1.48 11.98 13.85
C ARG A 236 1.89 11.00 14.94
N LEU A 237 2.59 11.50 15.95
CA LEU A 237 2.89 10.74 17.17
C LEU A 237 2.01 11.21 18.32
N ARG A 238 1.68 10.29 19.24
CA ARG A 238 1.01 10.63 20.50
C ARG A 238 2.02 11.10 21.56
N SER A 239 3.19 10.47 21.57
CA SER A 239 4.30 10.79 22.46
C SER A 239 5.64 10.50 21.79
N ALA A 240 6.73 10.71 22.52
CA ALA A 240 8.07 10.30 22.11
C ALA A 240 8.38 8.81 22.40
N ASP A 241 7.45 8.04 22.97
CA ASP A 241 7.66 6.61 23.24
C ASP A 241 7.64 5.81 21.92
N PRO A 242 8.73 5.09 21.58
CA PRO A 242 8.77 4.29 20.35
C PRO A 242 7.83 3.07 20.37
N LEU A 243 7.30 2.68 21.54
CA LEU A 243 6.34 1.58 21.67
C LEU A 243 4.88 2.04 21.53
N GLU A 244 4.62 3.34 21.60
CA GLU A 244 3.28 3.87 21.40
C GLU A 244 2.96 3.97 19.89
N PRO A 245 1.85 3.38 19.42
CA PRO A 245 1.50 3.44 18.01
C PRO A 245 1.30 4.89 17.51
N PRO A 246 1.73 5.20 16.27
CA PRO A 246 1.46 6.51 15.69
C PRO A 246 -0.05 6.72 15.48
N VAL A 247 -0.46 7.98 15.43
CA VAL A 247 -1.79 8.38 14.94
C VAL A 247 -1.73 8.39 13.42
N ILE A 248 -2.37 7.41 12.79
CA ILE A 248 -2.50 7.33 11.33
C ILE A 248 -3.92 7.78 10.99
N ASP A 249 -4.01 8.91 10.29
CA ASP A 249 -5.29 9.48 9.84
C ASP A 249 -5.25 9.63 8.31
N PRO A 250 -5.77 8.65 7.55
CA PRO A 250 -5.77 8.72 6.09
C PRO A 250 -6.66 9.83 5.53
N ARG A 251 -7.67 10.29 6.29
CA ARG A 251 -8.67 11.27 5.86
C ARG A 251 -9.33 10.93 4.52
N PHE A 252 -9.65 9.67 4.25
CA PHE A 252 -10.38 9.29 3.03
C PHE A 252 -11.87 9.13 3.28
N PRO A 253 -12.74 9.55 2.36
CA PRO A 253 -12.58 10.64 1.39
C PRO A 253 -12.94 12.00 2.04
N THR A 254 -12.01 12.95 2.00
CA THR A 254 -12.16 14.32 2.56
C THR A 254 -11.80 15.42 1.56
N ASP A 255 -11.63 15.08 0.29
CA ASP A 255 -11.38 16.09 -0.73
C ASP A 255 -12.56 17.08 -0.82
N PRO A 256 -12.29 18.39 -0.89
CA PRO A 256 -13.32 19.42 -0.73
C PRO A 256 -14.33 19.47 -1.88
N GLU A 257 -13.94 18.99 -3.06
CA GLU A 257 -14.78 18.98 -4.27
C GLU A 257 -15.61 17.70 -4.41
N GLY A 258 -15.43 16.72 -3.51
CA GLY A 258 -16.17 15.46 -3.53
C GLY A 258 -15.83 14.53 -4.69
N ARG A 259 -14.70 14.76 -5.37
CA ARG A 259 -14.21 13.95 -6.50
C ARG A 259 -13.97 12.51 -6.08
N ASP A 260 -13.35 12.26 -4.92
CA ASP A 260 -13.03 10.89 -4.51
C ASP A 260 -14.31 10.08 -4.26
N VAL A 261 -15.31 10.70 -3.61
CA VAL A 261 -16.64 10.10 -3.41
C VAL A 261 -17.32 9.80 -4.74
N ALA A 262 -17.26 10.74 -5.69
CA ALA A 262 -17.90 10.59 -7.00
C ALA A 262 -17.29 9.44 -7.81
N VAL A 263 -15.97 9.31 -7.83
CA VAL A 263 -15.27 8.21 -8.51
C VAL A 263 -15.55 6.86 -7.81
N LEU A 264 -15.53 6.82 -6.47
CA LEU A 264 -15.89 5.60 -5.74
C LEU A 264 -17.32 5.14 -6.04
N ARG A 265 -18.29 6.06 -6.13
CA ARG A 265 -19.67 5.73 -6.53
C ARG A 265 -19.74 5.18 -7.96
N SER A 266 -18.94 5.73 -8.88
CA SER A 266 -18.81 5.19 -10.23
C SER A 266 -18.29 3.75 -10.23
N GLY A 267 -17.22 3.50 -9.47
CA GLY A 267 -16.69 2.15 -9.27
C GLY A 267 -17.72 1.19 -8.68
N LEU A 268 -18.48 1.64 -7.66
CA LEU A 268 -19.51 0.82 -7.01
C LEU A 268 -20.72 0.50 -7.90
N ARG A 269 -21.03 1.34 -8.90
CA ARG A 269 -22.01 0.99 -9.95
C ARG A 269 -21.49 -0.15 -10.82
N LYS A 270 -20.24 -0.06 -11.28
CA LYS A 270 -19.60 -1.11 -12.08
C LYS A 270 -19.41 -2.42 -11.30
N VAL A 271 -19.15 -2.33 -9.99
CA VAL A 271 -19.15 -3.49 -9.09
C VAL A 271 -20.51 -4.14 -9.04
N ALA A 272 -21.61 -3.37 -9.00
CA ALA A 272 -22.96 -3.94 -9.02
C ALA A 272 -23.24 -4.70 -10.32
N ASP A 273 -22.81 -4.17 -11.47
CA ASP A 273 -22.93 -4.85 -12.77
C ASP A 273 -22.14 -6.17 -12.78
N LEU A 274 -20.89 -6.14 -12.31
CA LEU A 274 -20.05 -7.34 -12.23
C LEU A 274 -20.59 -8.37 -11.23
N ALA A 275 -21.11 -7.93 -10.08
CA ALA A 275 -21.76 -8.81 -9.10
C ALA A 275 -23.03 -9.46 -9.66
N ALA A 276 -23.82 -8.73 -10.46
CA ALA A 276 -25.01 -9.27 -11.12
C ALA A 276 -24.64 -10.38 -12.12
N ALA A 277 -23.58 -10.18 -12.90
CA ALA A 277 -23.06 -11.21 -13.82
C ALA A 277 -22.51 -12.45 -13.07
N LEU A 278 -21.98 -12.26 -11.86
CA LEU A 278 -21.44 -13.34 -11.00
C LEU A 278 -22.48 -14.02 -10.10
N ARG A 279 -23.76 -13.63 -10.20
CA ARG A 279 -24.86 -14.15 -9.39
C ARG A 279 -24.98 -15.69 -9.32
N PRO A 280 -24.64 -16.46 -10.38
CA PRO A 280 -24.65 -17.92 -10.28
C PRO A 280 -23.68 -18.51 -9.24
N LEU A 281 -22.63 -17.77 -8.84
CA LEU A 281 -21.61 -18.25 -7.91
C LEU A 281 -21.64 -17.55 -6.54
N ALA A 282 -22.12 -16.31 -6.47
CA ALA A 282 -22.27 -15.59 -5.21
C ALA A 282 -23.39 -14.54 -5.30
N ALA A 283 -24.09 -14.29 -4.21
CA ALA A 283 -25.17 -13.30 -4.13
C ALA A 283 -24.84 -12.15 -3.18
N PRO A 284 -25.33 -10.92 -3.40
CA PRO A 284 -25.14 -9.82 -2.47
C PRO A 284 -25.60 -10.15 -1.04
N THR A 285 -24.79 -9.81 -0.04
CA THR A 285 -25.20 -9.90 1.38
C THR A 285 -26.07 -8.73 1.79
N ASP A 286 -25.77 -7.55 1.24
CA ASP A 286 -26.40 -6.30 1.61
C ASP A 286 -27.67 -6.07 0.80
N ALA A 287 -28.75 -5.68 1.48
CA ALA A 287 -30.01 -5.33 0.82
C ALA A 287 -29.93 -4.00 0.06
N THR A 288 -29.06 -3.08 0.49
CA THR A 288 -28.88 -1.75 -0.12
C THR A 288 -27.59 -1.73 -0.95
N PRO A 289 -27.65 -1.42 -2.26
CA PRO A 289 -26.46 -1.32 -3.08
C PRO A 289 -25.51 -0.23 -2.58
N ALA A 290 -24.23 -0.54 -2.47
CA ALA A 290 -23.23 0.38 -1.89
C ALA A 290 -23.14 1.74 -2.61
N HIS A 291 -23.41 1.81 -3.93
CA HIS A 291 -23.42 3.06 -4.69
C HIS A 291 -24.60 3.99 -4.37
N THR A 292 -25.63 3.51 -3.66
CA THR A 292 -26.83 4.28 -3.28
C THR A 292 -26.81 4.80 -1.84
N LEU A 293 -25.79 4.40 -1.05
CA LEU A 293 -25.64 4.82 0.34
C LEU A 293 -25.53 6.34 0.47
N SER A 294 -25.85 6.89 1.64
CA SER A 294 -25.51 8.29 1.93
C SER A 294 -23.99 8.48 1.90
N ASP A 295 -23.50 9.72 1.71
CA ASP A 295 -22.06 9.98 1.76
C ASP A 295 -21.46 9.60 3.12
N ALA A 296 -22.18 9.85 4.22
CA ALA A 296 -21.71 9.48 5.56
C ALA A 296 -21.54 7.96 5.71
N ASP A 297 -22.52 7.17 5.26
CA ASP A 297 -22.44 5.71 5.32
C ASP A 297 -21.37 5.15 4.38
N LEU A 298 -21.22 5.74 3.20
CA LEU A 298 -20.17 5.37 2.25
C LEU A 298 -18.79 5.62 2.86
N ARG A 299 -18.56 6.80 3.46
CA ARG A 299 -17.30 7.12 4.16
C ARG A 299 -17.00 6.11 5.26
N GLY A 300 -18.01 5.68 6.03
CA GLY A 300 -17.85 4.65 7.07
C GLY A 300 -17.43 3.27 6.56
N ARG A 301 -17.51 3.01 5.25
CA ARG A 301 -17.11 1.75 4.61
C ARG A 301 -15.80 1.82 3.83
N VAL A 302 -15.20 3.01 3.72
CA VAL A 302 -13.95 3.18 2.95
C VAL A 302 -12.78 2.60 3.74
N GLY A 303 -12.07 1.69 3.09
CA GLY A 303 -10.84 1.08 3.56
C GLY A 303 -9.63 1.42 2.69
N THR A 304 -8.48 0.92 3.11
CA THR A 304 -7.19 1.05 2.43
C THR A 304 -6.98 -0.10 1.43
N TYR A 305 -6.28 0.17 0.32
CA TYR A 305 -5.72 -0.87 -0.55
C TYR A 305 -4.29 -1.30 -0.13
N TRP A 306 -3.85 -0.85 1.05
CA TRP A 306 -2.52 -1.03 1.62
C TRP A 306 -1.39 -0.50 0.73
N HIS A 307 -1.65 0.64 0.08
CA HIS A 307 -0.69 1.34 -0.77
C HIS A 307 -0.29 2.72 -0.22
N PRO A 308 0.02 2.85 1.09
CA PRO A 308 0.33 4.15 1.68
C PRO A 308 1.65 4.70 1.16
N VAL A 309 1.69 5.99 0.85
CA VAL A 309 2.88 6.75 0.40
C VAL A 309 2.86 8.20 0.93
N GLY A 310 3.92 8.95 0.66
CA GLY A 310 3.90 10.43 0.66
C GLY A 310 4.25 11.13 1.96
N THR A 311 4.45 10.40 3.05
CA THR A 311 4.72 10.98 4.38
C THR A 311 6.10 11.58 4.57
N CYS A 312 7.00 11.37 3.61
CA CYS A 312 8.30 12.02 3.53
C CYS A 312 8.57 12.45 2.08
N ALA A 313 7.61 13.14 1.47
CA ALA A 313 7.59 13.41 0.04
C ALA A 313 8.88 14.04 -0.51
N VAL A 314 9.27 13.59 -1.71
CA VAL A 314 10.31 14.23 -2.51
C VAL A 314 9.84 15.57 -3.06
N GLY A 315 10.74 16.56 -3.07
CA GLY A 315 10.49 17.86 -3.68
C GLY A 315 11.70 18.78 -3.62
N PRO A 316 11.65 19.93 -4.32
CA PRO A 316 12.73 20.91 -4.28
C PRO A 316 12.86 21.54 -2.88
N ALA A 317 14.03 22.07 -2.55
CA ALA A 317 14.32 22.57 -1.20
C ALA A 317 13.51 23.82 -0.80
N ASP A 318 12.91 24.51 -1.77
CA ASP A 318 12.02 25.65 -1.56
C ASP A 318 10.54 25.26 -1.43
N ASP A 319 10.19 23.99 -1.65
CA ASP A 319 8.86 23.46 -1.32
C ASP A 319 8.78 23.19 0.19
N PRO A 320 7.93 23.91 0.94
CA PRO A 320 7.82 23.73 2.39
C PRO A 320 7.27 22.35 2.79
N GLN A 321 6.68 21.59 1.87
CA GLN A 321 6.18 20.23 2.12
C GLN A 321 7.17 19.13 1.73
N ALA A 322 8.28 19.48 1.06
CA ALA A 322 9.31 18.52 0.71
C ALA A 322 10.10 18.09 1.94
N VAL A 323 10.34 16.78 2.07
CA VAL A 323 11.15 16.20 3.15
C VAL A 323 12.50 15.74 2.62
N VAL A 324 12.54 15.25 1.39
CA VAL A 324 13.77 14.77 0.73
C VAL A 324 13.98 15.39 -0.64
N ASP A 325 15.23 15.43 -1.09
CA ASP A 325 15.57 15.73 -2.48
C ASP A 325 15.42 14.52 -3.41
N GLY A 326 15.71 14.71 -4.71
CA GLY A 326 15.63 13.65 -5.73
C GLY A 326 16.60 12.47 -5.53
N GLN A 327 17.54 12.56 -4.59
CA GLN A 327 18.45 11.49 -4.19
C GLN A 327 18.07 10.89 -2.83
N GLY A 328 16.89 11.23 -2.31
CA GLY A 328 16.36 10.77 -1.03
C GLY A 328 17.05 11.39 0.17
N ALA A 329 17.91 12.41 0.01
CA ALA A 329 18.57 13.06 1.14
C ALA A 329 17.60 13.98 1.87
N VAL A 330 17.58 13.89 3.21
CA VAL A 330 16.69 14.69 4.04
C VAL A 330 17.15 16.14 4.06
N HIS A 331 16.23 17.06 3.75
CA HIS A 331 16.52 18.50 3.75
C HIS A 331 17.04 18.96 5.11
N GLY A 332 18.17 19.68 5.12
CA GLY A 332 18.82 20.14 6.35
C GLY A 332 19.59 19.07 7.15
N VAL A 333 19.61 17.79 6.72
CA VAL A 333 20.31 16.70 7.41
C VAL A 333 21.16 15.85 6.44
N PRO A 334 22.38 16.32 6.05
CA PRO A 334 23.10 15.80 4.87
C PRO A 334 23.51 14.33 4.89
N ASN A 335 23.62 13.71 6.08
CA ASN A 335 24.02 12.31 6.22
C ASN A 335 22.84 11.36 6.50
N LEU A 336 21.61 11.83 6.28
CA LEU A 336 20.38 11.07 6.42
C LEU A 336 19.66 10.99 5.08
N ARG A 337 19.21 9.79 4.74
CA ARG A 337 18.41 9.51 3.53
C ARG A 337 17.19 8.68 3.87
N ILE A 338 16.21 8.68 2.97
CA ILE A 338 15.01 7.84 3.04
C ILE A 338 14.87 7.09 1.71
N ALA A 339 14.65 5.78 1.79
CA ALA A 339 14.55 4.89 0.63
C ALA A 339 13.39 3.90 0.80
N ASP A 340 12.17 4.42 0.85
CA ASP A 340 10.94 3.64 0.90
C ASP A 340 9.75 4.40 0.30
N ALA A 341 8.55 3.82 0.41
CA ALA A 341 7.30 4.37 -0.14
C ALA A 341 6.94 5.78 0.37
N SER A 342 7.47 6.22 1.51
CA SER A 342 7.18 7.55 2.06
C SER A 342 7.65 8.70 1.15
N VAL A 343 8.66 8.46 0.30
CA VAL A 343 9.21 9.50 -0.58
C VAL A 343 8.38 9.76 -1.83
N LEU A 344 7.49 8.82 -2.20
CA LEU A 344 6.63 8.97 -3.37
C LEU A 344 5.63 10.11 -3.13
N PRO A 345 5.63 11.19 -3.92
CA PRO A 345 4.84 12.40 -3.61
C PRO A 345 3.34 12.18 -3.81
N THR A 346 2.97 11.18 -4.61
CA THR A 346 1.58 10.73 -4.81
C THR A 346 1.59 9.25 -5.13
N VAL A 347 0.51 8.55 -4.78
CA VAL A 347 0.38 7.13 -5.11
C VAL A 347 0.33 6.95 -6.62
N SER A 348 1.14 6.03 -7.15
CA SER A 348 1.06 5.61 -8.55
C SER A 348 -0.27 4.91 -8.82
N ALA A 349 -0.79 5.00 -10.05
CA ALA A 349 -1.93 4.17 -10.47
C ALA A 349 -1.45 2.73 -10.73
N ALA A 350 -1.01 2.04 -9.68
CA ALA A 350 -0.52 0.66 -9.67
C ALA A 350 -0.42 0.18 -8.20
N ASN A 351 -0.31 -1.13 -8.00
CA ASN A 351 0.11 -1.68 -6.71
C ASN A 351 1.54 -1.23 -6.40
N THR A 352 1.80 -0.78 -5.18
CA THR A 352 3.01 0.00 -4.86
C THR A 352 4.31 -0.80 -4.73
N GLN A 353 4.26 -2.14 -4.74
CA GLN A 353 5.48 -2.94 -4.57
C GLN A 353 6.52 -2.67 -5.67
N LEU A 354 6.13 -2.69 -6.95
CA LEU A 354 7.06 -2.45 -8.06
C LEU A 354 7.56 -1.00 -8.10
N PRO A 355 6.69 0.04 -7.97
CA PRO A 355 7.13 1.42 -7.82
C PRO A 355 8.16 1.62 -6.72
N VAL A 356 7.94 1.04 -5.54
CA VAL A 356 8.86 1.16 -4.39
C VAL A 356 10.20 0.50 -4.68
N LEU A 357 10.21 -0.70 -5.29
CA LEU A 357 11.45 -1.38 -5.65
C LEU A 357 12.23 -0.62 -6.72
N ALA A 358 11.56 -0.03 -7.71
CA ALA A 358 12.19 0.79 -8.73
C ALA A 358 12.87 2.02 -8.12
N VAL A 359 12.15 2.75 -7.26
CA VAL A 359 12.70 3.92 -6.56
C VAL A 359 13.83 3.52 -5.61
N ALA A 360 13.69 2.43 -4.86
CA ALA A 360 14.76 1.95 -3.97
C ALA A 360 16.04 1.61 -4.75
N GLY A 361 15.92 0.99 -5.93
CA GLY A 361 17.05 0.74 -6.82
C GLY A 361 17.75 2.01 -7.27
N MET A 362 16.98 3.00 -7.75
CA MET A 362 17.52 4.30 -8.17
C MET A 362 18.23 5.04 -7.02
N LEU A 363 17.65 5.00 -5.81
CA LEU A 363 18.23 5.64 -4.63
C LEU A 363 19.48 4.91 -4.12
N ALA A 364 19.54 3.59 -4.26
CA ALA A 364 20.73 2.82 -3.92
C ALA A 364 21.92 3.20 -4.81
N ASP A 365 21.69 3.40 -6.11
CA ASP A 365 22.73 3.86 -7.06
C ASP A 365 23.22 5.28 -6.77
N ALA A 366 22.40 6.11 -6.11
CA ALA A 366 22.74 7.47 -5.70
C ALA A 366 23.48 7.54 -4.35
N LEU A 367 23.68 6.42 -3.65
CA LEU A 367 24.41 6.42 -2.38
C LEU A 367 25.91 6.72 -2.61
N PRO A 368 26.51 7.61 -1.80
CA PRO A 368 27.95 7.85 -1.87
C PRO A 368 28.73 6.62 -1.41
N ALA A 369 29.89 6.37 -2.05
CA ALA A 369 30.79 5.25 -1.75
C ALA A 369 31.34 5.25 -0.30
#